data_AF-A0A3R7WQ45-F1
#
_entry.id   AF-A0A3R7WQ45-F1
#
_cell.length_a   1.000
_cell.length_b   1.000
_cell.length_c   1.000
_cell.angle_alpha   90.00
_cell.angle_beta   90.00
_cell.angle_gamma   90.00
#
_symmetry.space_group_name_H-M   'P 1'
#
loop_
_entity.id
_entity.type
_entity.pdbx_description
1 polymer ?
#
loop_
_entity_poly.entity_id
_entity_poly.type
_entity_poly.pdbx_seq_one_letter_code
_entity_poly.pdbx_strand_id
1 'polypeptide(L)'
;MPARAAATDEVRLERRRQRCKVNQRRYRANLRMTNSQRRVDMEEMDRVNQRLEGHIAAIERSGLWYHAEEQSLGLDALLLHWTNYTTTFSSFHIKCVQLNPVSHSRDEVIVDMRCMAELGLSLQSIRTVFPQVLHRQDLVEKMLTAPLRLHVHATYMFDDNKQVTWQASDSNLVDALFRQFGNLDDVVVAASNSGILPNGMIRSDPARPTV
;
A
#
# COMPACT_ATOMS: atom_id res chain seq x y z
N MET A 1 -50.68 -56.21 43.48
CA MET A 1 -50.46 -55.23 42.39
C MET A 1 -49.15 -54.38 42.52
N PRO A 2 -47.95 -54.94 42.82
CA PRO A 2 -46.69 -54.16 42.77
C PRO A 2 -45.79 -54.43 41.55
N ALA A 3 -45.88 -55.60 40.91
CA ALA A 3 -44.96 -56.03 39.86
C ALA A 3 -45.06 -55.18 38.56
N ARG A 4 -46.25 -54.65 38.26
CA ARG A 4 -46.52 -53.86 37.05
C ARG A 4 -45.93 -52.44 37.13
N ALA A 5 -45.81 -51.87 38.34
CA ALA A 5 -45.22 -50.54 38.58
C ALA A 5 -43.68 -50.59 38.52
N ALA A 6 -43.07 -51.63 39.09
CA ALA A 6 -41.62 -51.85 39.04
C ALA A 6 -41.12 -52.04 37.59
N ALA A 7 -41.85 -52.83 36.79
CA ALA A 7 -41.54 -53.03 35.38
C ALA A 7 -41.62 -51.72 34.56
N THR A 8 -42.54 -50.82 34.89
CA THR A 8 -42.64 -49.51 34.22
C THR A 8 -41.51 -48.54 34.61
N ASP A 9 -41.01 -48.62 35.83
CA ASP A 9 -39.90 -47.76 36.29
C ASP A 9 -38.55 -48.23 35.76
N GLU A 10 -38.35 -49.54 35.59
CA GLU A 10 -37.17 -50.09 34.95
C GLU A 10 -37.08 -49.68 33.47
N VAL A 11 -38.20 -49.73 32.74
CA VAL A 11 -38.28 -49.23 31.36
C VAL A 11 -37.99 -47.72 31.28
N ARG A 12 -38.43 -46.92 32.26
CA ARG A 12 -38.12 -45.49 32.33
C ARG A 12 -36.64 -45.23 32.60
N LEU A 13 -36.04 -46.00 33.51
CA LEU A 13 -34.61 -45.91 33.83
C LEU A 13 -33.75 -46.26 32.62
N GLU A 14 -34.11 -47.32 31.90
CA GLU A 14 -33.40 -47.77 30.70
C GLU A 14 -33.49 -46.74 29.57
N ARG A 15 -34.67 -46.15 29.36
CA ARG A 15 -34.86 -45.02 28.42
C ARG A 15 -34.01 -43.80 28.81
N ARG A 16 -33.90 -43.49 30.11
CA ARG A 16 -33.06 -42.38 30.60
C ARG A 16 -31.59 -42.64 30.34
N ARG A 17 -31.10 -43.86 30.60
CA ARG A 17 -29.72 -44.28 30.30
C ARG A 17 -29.41 -44.19 28.80
N GLN A 18 -30.34 -44.64 27.94
CA GLN A 18 -30.20 -44.51 26.49
C GLN A 18 -30.15 -43.04 26.04
N ARG A 19 -31.04 -42.18 26.55
CA ARG A 19 -31.03 -40.73 26.24
C ARG A 19 -29.74 -40.05 26.71
N CYS A 20 -29.25 -40.37 27.91
CA CYS A 20 -27.97 -39.85 28.41
C CYS A 20 -26.80 -40.27 27.50
N LYS A 21 -26.74 -41.54 27.07
CA LYS A 21 -25.72 -42.01 26.12
C LYS A 21 -25.79 -41.27 24.79
N VAL A 22 -26.99 -41.07 24.23
CA VAL A 22 -27.19 -40.34 22.97
C VAL A 22 -26.80 -38.86 23.13
N ASN A 23 -27.22 -38.21 24.21
CA ASN A 23 -26.87 -36.81 24.48
C ASN A 23 -25.36 -36.63 24.70
N GLN A 24 -24.70 -37.54 25.42
CA GLN A 24 -23.24 -37.51 25.58
C GLN A 24 -22.52 -37.69 24.24
N ARG A 25 -23.00 -38.58 23.37
CA ARG A 25 -22.45 -38.74 22.01
C ARG A 25 -22.62 -37.47 21.18
N ARG A 26 -23.80 -36.86 21.18
CA ARG A 26 -24.07 -35.58 20.50
C ARG A 26 -23.20 -34.45 21.05
N TYR A 27 -23.08 -34.34 22.36
CA TYR A 27 -22.21 -33.35 22.99
C TYR A 27 -20.75 -33.52 22.57
N ARG A 28 -20.22 -34.76 22.63
CA ARG A 28 -18.84 -35.05 22.19
C ARG A 28 -18.64 -34.76 20.70
N ALA A 29 -19.63 -35.07 19.86
CA ALA A 29 -19.57 -34.77 18.43
C ALA A 29 -19.55 -33.26 18.18
N ASN A 30 -20.46 -32.50 18.81
CA ASN A 30 -20.50 -31.04 18.70
C ASN A 30 -19.22 -30.39 19.21
N LEU A 31 -18.72 -30.82 20.37
CA LEU A 31 -17.48 -30.30 20.95
C LEU A 31 -16.28 -30.56 20.03
N ARG A 32 -16.21 -31.73 19.39
CA ARG A 32 -15.18 -32.04 18.39
C ARG A 32 -15.28 -31.13 17.17
N MET A 33 -16.50 -30.91 16.65
CA MET A 33 -16.72 -30.01 15.52
C MET A 33 -16.30 -28.58 15.85
N THR A 34 -16.73 -28.04 17.00
CA THR A 34 -16.34 -26.69 17.44
C THR A 34 -14.84 -26.56 17.67
N ASN A 35 -14.20 -27.55 18.31
CA ASN A 35 -12.75 -27.54 18.51
C ASN A 35 -11.99 -27.68 17.19
N SER A 36 -12.51 -28.46 16.24
CA SER A 36 -11.94 -28.56 14.90
C SER A 36 -12.03 -27.22 14.17
N GLN A 37 -13.19 -26.56 14.21
CA GLN A 37 -13.38 -25.26 13.59
C GLN A 37 -12.44 -24.22 14.19
N ARG A 38 -12.39 -24.10 15.52
CA ARG A 38 -11.46 -23.17 16.20
C ARG A 38 -10.00 -23.40 15.83
N ARG A 39 -9.60 -24.66 15.62
CA ARG A 39 -8.24 -24.98 15.16
C ARG A 39 -7.99 -24.49 13.74
N VAL A 40 -8.95 -24.69 12.83
CA VAL A 40 -8.85 -24.17 11.46
C VAL A 40 -8.76 -22.63 11.49
N ASP A 41 -9.61 -21.97 12.28
CA ASP A 41 -9.61 -20.51 12.40
C ASP A 41 -8.27 -19.99 12.99
N MET A 42 -7.70 -20.70 13.97
CA MET A 42 -6.40 -20.37 14.56
C MET A 42 -5.26 -20.58 13.55
N GLU A 43 -5.30 -21.66 12.78
CA GLU A 43 -4.33 -21.91 11.70
C GLU A 43 -4.43 -20.84 10.60
N GLU A 44 -5.63 -20.33 10.30
CA GLU A 44 -5.82 -19.24 9.35
C GLU A 44 -5.27 -17.91 9.89
N MET A 45 -5.57 -17.57 11.15
CA MET A 45 -5.05 -16.37 11.79
C MET A 45 -3.52 -16.41 11.89
N ASP A 46 -2.93 -17.55 12.26
CA ASP A 46 -1.47 -17.72 12.32
C ASP A 46 -0.83 -17.55 10.93
N ARG A 47 -1.49 -17.97 9.85
CA ARG A 47 -1.01 -17.70 8.48
C ARG A 47 -1.06 -16.20 8.15
N VAL A 48 -2.13 -15.51 8.54
CA VAL A 48 -2.25 -14.06 8.33
C VAL A 48 -1.18 -13.30 9.11
N ASN A 49 -0.93 -13.67 10.37
CA ASN A 49 0.16 -13.10 11.17
C ASN A 49 1.53 -13.41 10.54
N GLN A 50 1.75 -14.67 10.15
CA GLN A 50 2.78 -15.16 9.23
C GLN A 50 3.16 -14.14 8.15
N ARG A 51 2.15 -13.83 7.35
CA ARG A 51 2.24 -12.93 6.20
C ARG A 51 2.52 -11.49 6.63
N LEU A 52 1.78 -10.95 7.59
CA LEU A 52 1.94 -9.57 8.05
C LEU A 52 3.31 -9.32 8.68
N GLU A 53 3.81 -10.23 9.50
CA GLU A 53 5.17 -10.16 10.05
C GLU A 53 6.22 -10.23 8.94
N GLY A 54 6.01 -11.08 7.93
CA GLY A 54 6.84 -11.12 6.72
C GLY A 54 6.85 -9.79 5.95
N HIS A 55 5.70 -9.11 5.85
CA HIS A 55 5.59 -7.80 5.25
C HIS A 55 6.33 -6.74 6.05
N ILE A 56 6.10 -6.68 7.36
CA ILE A 56 6.78 -5.74 8.25
C ILE A 56 8.30 -5.91 8.11
N ALA A 57 8.81 -7.14 8.18
CA ALA A 57 10.23 -7.40 8.01
C ALA A 57 10.76 -7.06 6.61
N ALA A 58 9.95 -7.19 5.56
CA ALA A 58 10.32 -6.78 4.19
C ALA A 58 10.36 -5.24 4.04
N ILE A 59 9.38 -4.54 4.61
CA ILE A 59 9.24 -3.08 4.59
C ILE A 59 10.32 -2.43 5.47
N GLU A 60 10.62 -3.00 6.65
CA GLU A 60 11.71 -2.55 7.52
C GLU A 60 13.08 -2.70 6.86
N ARG A 61 13.35 -3.84 6.22
CA ARG A 61 14.63 -4.06 5.50
C ARG A 61 14.82 -3.15 4.30
N SER A 62 13.74 -2.68 3.69
CA SER A 62 13.76 -1.78 2.54
C SER A 62 13.73 -0.30 2.93
N GLY A 63 13.50 0.03 4.21
CA GLY A 63 13.47 1.41 4.70
C GLY A 63 12.21 2.20 4.31
N LEU A 64 11.14 1.51 3.89
CA LEU A 64 9.94 2.09 3.28
C LEU A 64 8.98 2.78 4.27
N TRP A 65 9.28 2.77 5.57
CA TRP A 65 8.40 3.31 6.61
C TRP A 65 8.30 4.84 6.66
N TYR A 66 9.17 5.59 5.97
CA TYR A 66 9.25 7.04 6.18
C TYR A 66 8.10 7.86 5.57
N HIS A 67 7.21 7.26 4.75
CA HIS A 67 6.30 8.06 3.90
C HIS A 67 4.86 7.52 3.74
N ALA A 68 4.46 6.52 4.54
CA ALA A 68 3.14 5.88 4.44
C ALA A 68 1.93 6.73 4.91
N GLU A 69 2.12 8.03 5.16
CA GLU A 69 1.12 8.85 5.86
C GLU A 69 0.01 9.42 4.95
N GLU A 70 0.16 9.38 3.62
CA GLU A 70 -0.86 9.88 2.69
C GLU A 70 -1.53 8.74 1.92
N GLN A 71 -2.64 8.23 2.47
CA GLN A 71 -3.47 7.21 1.82
C GLN A 71 -4.52 7.85 0.93
N SER A 72 -4.23 7.93 -0.36
CA SER A 72 -5.25 8.15 -1.38
C SER A 72 -5.90 6.82 -1.75
N LEU A 73 -7.21 6.69 -1.56
CA LEU A 73 -7.95 5.44 -1.80
C LEU A 73 -8.63 5.46 -3.17
N GLY A 74 -8.49 4.36 -3.91
CA GLY A 74 -9.24 4.11 -5.13
C GLY A 74 -8.55 4.54 -6.43
N LEU A 75 -9.13 4.09 -7.54
CA LEU A 75 -8.58 4.28 -8.89
C LEU A 75 -8.60 5.75 -9.32
N ASP A 76 -9.62 6.52 -8.91
CA ASP A 76 -9.77 7.92 -9.29
C ASP A 76 -8.61 8.78 -8.78
N ALA A 77 -8.13 8.51 -7.57
CA ALA A 77 -6.97 9.21 -7.03
C ALA A 77 -5.68 8.88 -7.80
N LEU A 78 -5.51 7.60 -8.20
CA LEU A 78 -4.38 7.19 -9.03
C LEU A 78 -4.41 7.88 -10.40
N LEU A 79 -5.57 7.91 -11.04
CA LEU A 79 -5.77 8.60 -12.31
C LEU A 79 -5.48 10.09 -12.18
N LEU A 80 -5.97 10.73 -11.11
CA LEU A 80 -5.68 12.14 -10.83
C LEU A 80 -4.17 12.40 -10.72
N HIS A 81 -3.43 11.53 -10.02
CA HIS A 81 -1.97 11.67 -9.92
C HIS A 81 -1.30 11.57 -11.29
N TRP A 82 -1.68 10.59 -12.10
CA TRP A 82 -1.11 10.42 -13.44
C TRP A 82 -1.48 11.58 -14.38
N THR A 83 -2.72 12.07 -14.30
CA THR A 83 -3.18 13.24 -15.05
C THR A 83 -2.44 14.50 -14.63
N ASN A 84 -2.17 14.69 -13.33
CA ASN A 84 -1.40 15.86 -12.87
C ASN A 84 -0.02 15.90 -13.50
N TYR A 85 0.67 14.76 -13.65
CA TYR A 85 1.95 14.69 -14.33
C TYR A 85 1.86 15.03 -15.82
N THR A 86 0.91 14.42 -16.54
CA THR A 86 0.79 14.61 -18.00
C THR A 86 0.26 15.99 -18.38
N THR A 87 -0.43 16.69 -17.47
CA THR A 87 -0.97 18.04 -17.70
C THR A 87 -0.07 19.17 -17.18
N THR A 88 0.79 18.88 -16.19
CA THR A 88 1.68 19.91 -15.61
C THR A 88 2.95 20.09 -16.42
N PHE A 89 3.57 18.99 -16.86
CA PHE A 89 4.87 19.02 -17.53
C PHE A 89 4.73 19.05 -19.05
N SER A 90 5.68 19.68 -19.75
CA SER A 90 5.69 19.71 -21.22
C SER A 90 6.07 18.36 -21.83
N SER A 91 6.81 17.55 -21.08
CA SER A 91 7.06 16.14 -21.39
C SER A 91 7.22 15.34 -20.11
N PHE A 92 6.88 14.05 -20.17
CA PHE A 92 6.95 13.15 -19.03
C PHE A 92 7.38 11.77 -19.51
N HIS A 93 8.54 11.31 -19.07
CA HIS A 93 9.05 9.98 -19.38
C HIS A 93 9.54 9.29 -18.12
N ILE A 94 9.07 8.07 -17.87
CA ILE A 94 9.57 7.22 -16.78
C ILE A 94 10.40 6.09 -17.37
N LYS A 95 11.59 5.88 -16.81
CA LYS A 95 12.44 4.72 -17.08
C LYS A 95 12.56 3.89 -15.82
N CYS A 96 12.17 2.62 -15.89
CA CYS A 96 12.52 1.65 -14.85
C CYS A 96 14.04 1.40 -14.90
N VAL A 97 14.72 1.67 -13.80
CA VAL A 97 16.17 1.45 -13.65
C VAL A 97 16.43 0.12 -12.96
N GLN A 98 15.61 -0.23 -11.97
CA GLN A 98 15.77 -1.47 -11.21
C GLN A 98 14.40 -1.99 -10.74
N LEU A 99 14.23 -3.30 -10.76
CA LEU A 99 13.04 -3.99 -10.27
C LEU A 99 13.48 -5.18 -9.42
N ASN A 100 13.13 -5.16 -8.13
CA ASN A 100 13.50 -6.19 -7.17
C ASN A 100 12.24 -6.77 -6.52
N PRO A 101 11.96 -8.08 -6.63
CA PRO A 101 10.97 -8.71 -5.77
C PRO A 101 11.48 -8.73 -4.33
N VAL A 102 10.79 -8.05 -3.42
CA VAL A 102 11.16 -7.96 -1.99
C VAL A 102 10.55 -9.10 -1.20
N SER A 103 9.33 -9.50 -1.55
CA SER A 103 8.64 -10.62 -0.93
C SER A 103 7.78 -11.33 -1.97
N HIS A 104 7.71 -12.65 -1.84
CA HIS A 104 6.86 -13.49 -2.66
C HIS A 104 6.22 -14.55 -1.76
N SER A 105 4.93 -14.39 -1.49
CA SER A 105 4.09 -15.44 -0.92
C SER A 105 3.28 -16.11 -2.04
N ARG A 106 2.45 -17.11 -1.72
CA ARG A 106 1.50 -17.64 -2.71
C ARG A 106 0.54 -16.56 -3.15
N ASP A 107 0.06 -15.76 -2.19
CA ASP A 107 -1.12 -14.93 -2.35
C ASP A 107 -0.80 -13.48 -2.75
N GLU A 108 0.48 -13.11 -2.65
CA GLU A 108 0.90 -11.72 -2.70
C GLU A 108 2.38 -11.56 -3.05
N VAL A 109 2.68 -10.58 -3.89
CA VAL A 109 4.03 -10.22 -4.31
C VAL A 109 4.29 -8.75 -4.02
N ILE A 110 5.38 -8.47 -3.30
CA ILE A 110 5.86 -7.12 -3.05
C ILE A 110 7.05 -6.86 -3.96
N VAL A 111 6.96 -5.80 -4.76
CA VAL A 111 8.00 -5.40 -5.68
C VAL A 111 8.48 -4.01 -5.31
N ASP A 112 9.80 -3.89 -5.20
CA ASP A 112 10.50 -2.64 -5.08
C ASP A 112 11.04 -2.21 -6.45
N MET A 113 10.83 -0.97 -6.81
CA MET A 113 11.15 -0.42 -8.13
C MET A 113 11.88 0.90 -7.99
N ARG A 114 13.01 1.04 -8.68
CA ARG A 114 13.69 2.33 -8.84
C ARG A 114 13.47 2.83 -10.25
N CYS A 115 13.01 4.06 -10.34
CA CYS A 115 12.64 4.73 -11.56
C CYS A 115 13.37 6.06 -11.68
N MET A 116 13.64 6.45 -12.93
CA MET A 116 14.05 7.81 -13.28
C MET A 116 12.93 8.46 -14.08
N ALA A 117 12.33 9.51 -13.53
CA ALA A 117 11.38 10.35 -14.23
C ALA A 117 12.11 11.56 -14.85
N GLU A 118 11.95 11.76 -16.16
CA GLU A 118 12.43 12.93 -16.88
C GLU A 118 11.23 13.87 -17.11
N LEU A 119 11.24 15.01 -16.45
CA LEU A 119 10.14 15.99 -16.43
C LEU A 119 10.53 17.22 -17.25
N GLY A 120 9.92 17.39 -18.41
CA GLY A 120 10.07 18.60 -19.22
C GLY A 120 9.37 19.78 -18.55
N LEU A 121 10.10 20.86 -18.29
CA LEU A 121 9.56 22.05 -17.67
C LEU A 121 9.21 23.11 -18.74
N SER A 122 8.03 23.71 -18.60
CA SER A 122 7.62 24.92 -19.28
C SER A 122 7.52 26.07 -18.27
N LEU A 123 7.39 27.31 -18.74
CA LEU A 123 7.17 28.43 -17.82
C LEU A 123 5.91 28.22 -16.97
N GLN A 124 4.87 27.60 -17.54
CA GLN A 124 3.65 27.27 -16.81
C GLN A 124 3.88 26.20 -15.75
N SER A 125 4.65 25.16 -16.04
CA SER A 125 4.97 24.12 -15.05
C SER A 125 5.84 24.69 -13.92
N ILE A 126 6.79 25.58 -14.22
CA ILE A 126 7.61 26.27 -13.22
C ILE A 126 6.73 27.13 -12.32
N ARG A 127 5.75 27.87 -12.87
CA ARG A 127 4.80 28.63 -12.04
C ARG A 127 4.01 27.74 -11.09
N THR A 128 3.58 26.57 -11.54
CA THR A 128 2.78 25.65 -10.73
C THR A 128 3.64 24.95 -9.67
N VAL A 129 4.83 24.48 -10.05
CA VAL A 129 5.60 23.51 -9.25
C VAL A 129 6.78 24.17 -8.50
N PHE A 130 7.30 25.27 -9.01
CA PHE A 130 8.45 25.98 -8.44
C PHE A 130 8.24 27.50 -8.47
N PRO A 131 7.14 28.03 -7.89
CA PRO A 131 6.78 29.44 -8.03
C PRO A 131 7.89 30.40 -7.53
N GLN A 132 8.67 30.00 -6.53
CA GLN A 132 9.75 30.81 -5.97
C GLN A 132 10.90 31.05 -6.96
N VAL A 133 11.08 30.16 -7.94
CA VAL A 133 12.13 30.26 -8.94
C VAL A 133 11.86 31.41 -9.92
N LEU A 134 10.61 31.85 -10.06
CA LEU A 134 10.23 32.92 -11.00
C LEU A 134 10.91 34.27 -10.72
N HIS A 135 11.39 34.50 -9.49
CA HIS A 135 12.15 35.70 -9.13
C HIS A 135 13.62 35.65 -9.56
N ARG A 136 14.10 34.49 -10.01
CA ARG A 136 15.48 34.21 -10.41
C ARG A 136 15.53 33.73 -11.85
N GLN A 137 15.66 34.67 -12.79
CA GLN A 137 15.65 34.35 -14.23
C GLN A 137 16.75 33.36 -14.63
N ASP A 138 17.91 33.43 -14.00
CA ASP A 138 19.01 32.49 -14.20
C ASP A 138 18.61 31.03 -13.90
N LEU A 139 17.77 30.80 -12.89
CA LEU A 139 17.27 29.48 -12.53
C LEU A 139 16.12 29.04 -13.44
N VAL A 140 15.25 29.97 -13.84
CA VAL A 140 14.19 29.70 -14.83
C VAL A 140 14.81 29.21 -16.14
N GLU A 141 15.84 29.88 -16.65
CA GLU A 141 16.55 29.50 -17.87
C GLU A 141 17.16 28.10 -17.77
N LYS A 142 17.83 27.79 -16.65
CA LYS A 142 18.37 26.44 -16.38
C LYS A 142 17.27 25.37 -16.40
N MET A 143 16.10 25.65 -15.80
CA MET A 143 14.97 24.72 -15.77
C MET A 143 14.32 24.51 -17.15
N LEU A 144 14.30 25.53 -18.01
CA LEU A 144 13.76 25.42 -19.37
C LEU A 144 14.72 24.74 -20.35
N THR A 145 16.02 24.75 -20.06
CA THR A 145 17.05 24.21 -20.97
C THR A 145 17.15 22.69 -20.94
N ALA A 146 16.87 22.05 -19.80
CA ALA A 146 16.98 20.60 -19.64
C ALA A 146 15.89 20.04 -18.74
N PRO A 147 15.38 18.82 -19.02
CA PRO A 147 14.36 18.20 -18.19
C PRO A 147 14.89 17.92 -16.78
N LEU A 148 14.03 18.11 -15.78
CA LEU A 148 14.32 17.75 -14.40
C LEU A 148 14.32 16.23 -14.27
N ARG A 149 15.46 15.67 -13.85
CA ARG A 149 15.63 14.22 -13.66
C ARG A 149 15.37 13.85 -12.21
N LEU A 150 14.17 13.35 -11.94
CA LEU A 150 13.70 12.96 -10.61
C LEU A 150 13.86 11.46 -10.41
N HIS A 151 14.70 11.07 -9.45
CA HIS A 151 14.75 9.69 -8.99
C HIS A 151 13.51 9.40 -8.14
N VAL A 152 12.80 8.32 -8.50
CA VAL A 152 11.61 7.84 -7.81
C VAL A 152 11.85 6.41 -7.35
N HIS A 153 11.55 6.13 -6.09
CA HIS A 153 11.57 4.80 -5.50
C HIS A 153 10.12 4.42 -5.23
N ALA A 154 9.63 3.34 -5.82
CA ALA A 154 8.23 2.95 -5.75
C ALA A 154 8.10 1.51 -5.28
N THR A 155 7.18 1.27 -4.36
CA THR A 155 6.81 -0.07 -3.90
C THR A 155 5.40 -0.39 -4.36
N TYR A 156 5.24 -1.60 -4.89
CA TYR A 156 3.96 -2.13 -5.33
C TYR A 156 3.67 -3.44 -4.63
N MET A 157 2.42 -3.61 -4.20
CA MET A 157 1.89 -4.88 -3.74
C MET A 157 0.91 -5.40 -4.78
N PHE A 158 1.09 -6.66 -5.15
CA PHE A 158 0.25 -7.36 -6.12
C PHE A 158 -0.46 -8.51 -5.43
N ASP A 159 -1.74 -8.67 -5.72
CA ASP A 159 -2.50 -9.85 -5.30
C ASP A 159 -2.19 -11.09 -6.18
N ASP A 160 -2.88 -12.18 -5.85
CA ASP A 160 -2.89 -13.42 -6.62
C ASP A 160 -3.19 -13.27 -8.11
N ASN A 161 -4.05 -12.31 -8.45
CA ASN A 161 -4.46 -12.02 -9.82
C ASN A 161 -3.46 -11.11 -10.55
N LYS A 162 -2.33 -10.79 -9.92
CA LYS A 162 -1.30 -9.86 -10.41
C LYS A 162 -1.84 -8.44 -10.61
N GLN A 163 -2.86 -8.06 -9.84
CA GLN A 163 -3.38 -6.70 -9.80
C GLN A 163 -2.70 -5.92 -8.67
N VAL A 164 -2.35 -4.66 -8.93
CA VAL A 164 -1.80 -3.77 -7.91
C VAL A 164 -2.91 -3.45 -6.89
N THR A 165 -2.69 -3.83 -5.64
CA THR A 165 -3.61 -3.54 -4.53
C THR A 165 -3.14 -2.37 -3.68
N TRP A 166 -1.83 -2.07 -3.71
CA TRP A 166 -1.24 -0.96 -2.99
C TRP A 166 0.01 -0.45 -3.70
N GLN A 167 0.23 0.85 -3.62
CA GLN A 167 1.43 1.52 -4.10
C GLN A 167 1.85 2.61 -3.11
N ALA A 168 3.16 2.74 -2.90
CA ALA A 168 3.76 3.93 -2.35
C ALA A 168 4.96 4.34 -3.21
N SER A 169 5.34 5.61 -3.15
CA SER A 169 6.57 6.08 -3.78
C SER A 169 7.18 7.21 -3.01
N ASP A 170 8.48 7.40 -3.22
CA ASP A 170 9.30 8.47 -2.70
C ASP A 170 10.18 9.04 -3.80
N SER A 171 10.52 10.31 -3.67
CA SER A 171 11.27 11.04 -4.66
C SER A 171 12.32 11.95 -4.03
N ASN A 172 13.51 11.99 -4.62
CA ASN A 172 14.59 12.83 -4.13
C ASN A 172 14.68 14.13 -4.93
N LEU A 173 13.77 15.05 -4.63
CA LEU A 173 13.72 16.36 -5.29
C LEU A 173 15.01 17.18 -5.09
N VAL A 174 15.60 17.11 -3.89
CA VAL A 174 16.80 17.87 -3.54
C VAL A 174 17.98 17.46 -4.42
N ASP A 175 18.21 16.16 -4.60
CA ASP A 175 19.25 15.64 -5.51
C ASP A 175 18.95 16.02 -6.97
N ALA A 176 17.69 15.96 -7.40
CA ALA A 176 17.30 16.37 -8.75
C ALA A 176 17.61 17.86 -9.02
N LEU A 177 17.25 18.75 -8.10
CA LEU A 177 17.53 20.18 -8.21
C LEU A 177 19.02 20.48 -8.09
N PHE A 178 19.76 19.77 -7.23
CA PHE A 178 21.20 19.94 -7.10
C PHE A 178 21.92 19.62 -8.40
N ARG A 179 21.52 18.55 -9.09
CA ARG A 179 22.05 18.23 -10.42
C ARG A 179 21.63 19.23 -11.50
N GLN A 180 20.48 19.87 -11.35
CA GLN A 180 20.00 20.90 -12.28
C GLN A 180 20.76 22.23 -12.12
N PHE A 181 21.03 22.65 -10.87
CA PHE A 181 21.57 23.98 -10.59
C PHE A 181 23.06 24.01 -10.26
N GLY A 182 23.59 22.90 -9.75
CA GLY A 182 25.01 22.69 -9.44
C GLY A 182 25.46 23.20 -8.06
N ASN A 183 24.58 23.77 -7.25
CA ASN A 183 24.90 24.27 -5.91
C ASN A 183 23.68 24.18 -4.97
N LEU A 184 23.92 24.21 -3.66
CA LEU A 184 22.86 24.04 -2.65
C LEU A 184 22.05 25.33 -2.41
N ASP A 185 22.62 26.51 -2.62
CA ASP A 185 21.93 27.78 -2.37
C ASP A 185 20.72 27.92 -3.31
N ASP A 186 20.91 27.63 -4.60
CA ASP A 186 19.84 27.63 -5.59
C ASP A 186 18.81 26.51 -5.33
N VAL A 187 19.25 25.37 -4.80
CA VAL A 187 18.35 24.27 -4.43
C VAL A 187 17.41 24.66 -3.30
N VAL A 188 17.92 25.34 -2.26
CA VAL A 188 17.09 25.82 -1.15
C VAL A 188 16.01 26.76 -1.67
N VAL A 189 16.36 27.67 -2.58
CA VAL A 189 15.40 28.59 -3.21
C VAL A 189 14.30 27.83 -3.96
N ALA A 190 14.65 26.84 -4.77
CA ALA A 190 13.70 26.11 -5.59
C ALA A 190 12.86 25.09 -4.81
N ALA A 191 13.46 24.40 -3.84
CA ALA A 191 12.78 23.39 -3.03
C ALA A 191 11.81 24.03 -2.01
N SER A 192 12.07 25.28 -1.62
CA SER A 192 11.19 26.05 -0.72
C SER A 192 9.80 26.17 -1.33
N ASN A 193 8.82 25.50 -0.71
CA ASN A 193 7.44 25.46 -1.18
C ASN A 193 7.27 24.87 -2.60
N SER A 194 8.03 23.82 -2.93
CA SER A 194 7.81 23.08 -4.17
C SER A 194 6.42 22.42 -4.19
N GLY A 195 5.84 22.38 -5.39
CA GLY A 195 4.64 21.62 -5.71
C GLY A 195 4.91 20.13 -5.88
N ILE A 196 6.16 19.65 -5.92
CA ILE A 196 6.45 18.20 -5.86
C ILE A 196 6.59 17.80 -4.39
N LEU A 197 5.74 16.90 -3.94
CA LEU A 197 5.74 16.33 -2.60
C LEU A 197 6.82 15.25 -2.47
N PRO A 198 7.26 14.91 -1.24
CA PRO A 198 8.28 13.88 -1.02
C PRO A 198 7.93 12.54 -1.67
N ASN A 199 6.66 12.15 -1.63
CA ASN A 199 6.16 10.92 -2.27
C ASN A 199 6.14 10.97 -3.81
N GLY A 200 6.57 12.09 -4.40
CA GLY A 200 6.52 12.32 -5.84
C GLY A 200 5.12 12.68 -6.33
N MET A 201 4.17 13.07 -5.48
CA MET A 201 2.90 13.62 -5.97
C MET A 201 3.04 15.10 -6.33
N ILE A 202 2.28 15.55 -7.32
CA ILE A 202 2.13 16.99 -7.61
C ILE A 202 0.99 17.50 -6.75
N ARG A 203 1.29 18.52 -5.94
CA ARG A 203 0.33 19.20 -5.08
C ARG A 203 -0.83 19.71 -5.93
N SER A 204 -2.00 19.14 -5.72
CA SER A 204 -3.24 19.60 -6.35
C SER A 204 -3.61 20.96 -5.77
N ASP A 205 -3.98 21.92 -6.63
CA ASP A 205 -4.59 23.16 -6.19
C ASP A 205 -6.02 22.87 -5.71
N PRO A 206 -6.40 23.15 -4.44
CA PRO A 206 -7.75 22.92 -3.94
C PRO A 206 -8.83 23.71 -4.70
N ALA A 207 -8.45 24.69 -5.53
CA ALA A 207 -9.37 25.49 -6.34
C ALA A 207 -9.69 24.90 -7.73
N ARG A 208 -9.06 23.78 -8.15
CA ARG A 208 -9.36 23.17 -9.45
C ARG A 208 -10.49 22.15 -9.29
N PRO A 209 -11.70 22.39 -9.83
CA PRO A 209 -12.78 21.41 -9.74
C PRO A 209 -12.35 20.13 -10.47
N THR A 210 -12.51 19.00 -9.78
CA THR A 210 -12.54 17.67 -10.39
C THR A 210 -13.63 17.67 -11.46
N VAL A 211 -13.22 17.47 -12.71
CA VAL A 211 -14.13 17.25 -13.84
C VAL A 211 -14.82 15.91 -13.69
#